data_AF-X0SWS4-F1
#
_entry.id   AF-X0SWS4-F1
#
_cell.length_a   1.000
_cell.length_b   1.000
_cell.length_c   1.000
_cell.angle_alpha   90.00
_cell.angle_beta   90.00
_cell.angle_gamma   90.00
#
_symmetry.space_group_name_H-M   'P 1'
#
loop_
_entity.id
_entity.type
_entity.pdbx_description
1 polymer ?
#
loop_
_entity_poly.entity_id
_entity_poly.type
_entity_poly.pdbx_seq_one_letter_code
_entity_poly.pdbx_strand_id
1 'polypeptide(L)' 'GLRGLHMGALPDACVAPLLTQVYVQSLAVDAAVKGSRELALQALVVDPVIQSWEAAEKVLDELLKVHARYLPQFAT' A
#
# COMPACT_ATOMS: atom_id res chain seq x y z
N GLY A 1 -28.64 -1.81 -4.12
CA GLY A 1 -27.41 -1.74 -4.93
C GLY A 1 -26.76 -0.38 -4.74
N LEU A 2 -25.48 -0.23 -5.08
CA LEU A 2 -24.77 1.05 -5.04
C LEU A 2 -25.01 1.80 -6.36
N ARG A 3 -25.33 3.09 -6.30
CA ARG A 3 -25.45 3.98 -7.47
C ARG A 3 -24.43 5.09 -7.36
N GLY A 4 -23.38 5.03 -8.18
CA GLY A 4 -22.40 6.11 -8.28
C GLY A 4 -23.03 7.38 -8.85
N LEU A 5 -22.54 8.53 -8.38
CA LEU A 5 -22.84 9.83 -8.97
C LEU A 5 -21.65 10.26 -9.85
N HIS A 6 -21.95 10.79 -11.03
CA HIS A 6 -20.93 11.29 -11.94
C HIS A 6 -20.37 12.61 -11.41
N MET A 7 -19.06 12.65 -11.14
CA MET A 7 -18.38 13.82 -10.57
C MET A 7 -17.68 14.70 -11.61
N GLY A 8 -17.58 14.25 -12.87
CA GLY A 8 -16.77 14.91 -13.88
C GLY A 8 -15.26 14.68 -13.69
N ALA A 9 -14.44 15.41 -14.47
CA ALA A 9 -12.99 15.36 -14.34
C ALA A 9 -12.54 16.11 -13.08
N LEU A 10 -11.62 15.50 -12.33
CA LEU A 10 -10.97 16.14 -11.19
C LEU A 10 -9.81 17.03 -11.69
N PRO A 11 -9.47 18.12 -10.96
CA PRO A 11 -8.27 18.89 -11.24
C PRO A 11 -7.01 18.02 -11.10
N ASP A 12 -6.00 18.25 -11.95
CA ASP A 12 -4.76 17.46 -11.97
C ASP A 12 -4.03 17.42 -10.62
N ALA A 13 -4.10 18.53 -9.86
CA ALA A 13 -3.55 18.64 -8.51
C ALA A 13 -4.16 17.64 -7.51
N CYS A 14 -5.41 17.22 -7.74
CA CYS A 14 -6.05 16.16 -6.98
C CYS A 14 -5.75 14.78 -7.57
N VAL A 15 -5.72 14.66 -8.89
CA VAL A 15 -5.52 13.38 -9.59
C VAL A 15 -4.15 12.78 -9.27
N ALA A 16 -3.08 13.58 -9.33
CA ALA A 16 -1.72 13.09 -9.12
C ALA A 16 -1.52 12.35 -7.78
N PRO A 17 -1.82 12.94 -6.60
CA PRO A 17 -1.67 12.24 -5.33
C PRO A 17 -2.64 11.06 -5.17
N LEU A 18 -3.85 11.14 -5.75
CA LEU A 18 -4.80 10.04 -5.73
C LEU A 18 -4.28 8.83 -6.50
N LEU A 19 -3.69 9.03 -7.68
CA LEU A 19 -3.11 7.94 -8.47
C LEU A 19 -1.93 7.28 -7.75
N THR A 20 -1.06 8.06 -7.09
CA THR A 20 0.01 7.50 -6.24
C THR A 20 -0.57 6.60 -5.16
N GLN A 21 -1.61 7.05 -4.45
CA GLN A 21 -2.23 6.27 -3.39
C GLN A 21 -2.96 5.01 -3.91
N VAL A 22 -3.63 5.10 -5.07
CA VAL A 22 -4.21 3.91 -5.72
C VAL A 22 -3.14 2.87 -6.04
N TYR A 23 -1.96 3.31 -6.48
CA TYR A 23 -0.85 2.40 -6.76
C TYR A 23 -0.28 1.75 -5.48
N VAL A 24 -0.08 2.52 -4.41
CA VAL A 24 0.32 2.00 -3.09
C VAL A 24 -0.66 0.93 -2.60
N GLN A 25 -1.96 1.21 -2.68
CA GLN A 25 -3.01 0.27 -2.28
C GLN A 25 -2.99 -1.00 -3.15
N SER A 26 -2.76 -0.86 -4.45
CA SER A 26 -2.68 -1.99 -5.37
C SER A 26 -1.50 -2.91 -5.02
N LEU A 27 -0.32 -2.34 -4.76
CA LEU A 27 0.85 -3.10 -4.31
C LEU A 27 0.62 -3.77 -2.96
N ALA A 28 -0.01 -3.08 -2.00
CA ALA A 28 -0.31 -3.63 -0.69
C ALA A 28 -1.30 -4.81 -0.75
N VAL A 29 -2.33 -4.71 -1.60
CA VAL A 29 -3.27 -5.82 -1.85
C VAL A 29 -2.54 -6.99 -2.49
N ASP A 30 -1.73 -6.75 -3.51
CA ASP A 30 -0.94 -7.79 -4.17
C ASP A 30 0.03 -8.49 -3.20
N ALA A 31 0.71 -7.71 -2.35
CA ALA A 31 1.56 -8.24 -1.30
C ALA A 31 0.77 -9.11 -0.32
N ALA A 32 -0.39 -8.63 0.13
CA ALA A 32 -1.24 -9.35 1.06
C ALA A 32 -1.79 -10.65 0.46
N VAL A 33 -2.18 -10.67 -0.82
CA VAL A 33 -2.68 -11.89 -1.48
C VAL A 33 -1.56 -12.89 -1.73
N LYS A 34 -0.37 -12.42 -2.14
CA LYS A 34 0.77 -13.28 -2.52
C LYS A 34 1.69 -13.64 -1.36
N GLY A 35 1.57 -12.98 -0.21
CA GLY A 35 2.53 -13.10 0.90
C GLY A 35 3.93 -12.54 0.56
N SER A 36 4.04 -11.60 -0.38
CA SER A 36 5.35 -11.09 -0.84
C SER A 36 5.81 -9.90 -0.01
N ARG A 37 6.91 -10.09 0.71
CA ARG A 37 7.59 -9.02 1.46
C ARG A 37 8.13 -7.94 0.51
N GLU A 38 8.58 -8.32 -0.69
CA GLU A 38 9.12 -7.39 -1.69
C GLU A 38 8.04 -6.42 -2.17
N LEU A 39 6.83 -6.92 -2.48
CA LEU A 39 5.71 -6.06 -2.89
C LEU A 39 5.24 -5.17 -1.74
N ALA A 40 5.26 -5.68 -0.51
CA ALA A 40 4.94 -4.88 0.68
C ALA A 40 5.95 -3.74 0.88
N LEU A 41 7.24 -4.02 0.67
CA LEU A 41 8.30 -3.00 0.75
C LEU A 41 8.14 -1.95 -0.35
N GLN A 42 7.83 -2.36 -1.59
CA GLN A 42 7.55 -1.42 -2.68
C GLN A 42 6.36 -0.52 -2.36
N ALA A 43 5.29 -1.07 -1.76
CA ALA A 43 4.13 -0.27 -1.33
C ALA A 43 4.54 0.82 -0.34
N LEU A 44 5.37 0.48 0.66
CA LEU A 44 5.86 1.44 1.65
C LEU A 44 6.81 2.48 1.04
N VAL A 45 7.71 2.08 0.16
CA VAL A 45 8.68 3.01 -0.47
C VAL A 45 8.01 4.02 -1.39
N VAL A 46 6.92 3.64 -2.06
CA VAL A 46 6.16 4.55 -2.94
C VAL A 46 5.23 5.47 -2.13
N ASP A 47 4.89 5.12 -0.90
CA ASP A 47 4.00 5.93 -0.08
C ASP A 47 4.68 7.24 0.35
N PRO A 48 4.13 8.42 -0.01
CA PRO A 48 4.73 9.73 0.31
C PRO A 48 4.89 10.00 1.82
N VAL A 49 4.25 9.23 2.71
CA VAL A 49 4.46 9.39 4.16
C VAL A 49 5.76 8.76 4.64
N ILE A 50 6.34 7.82 3.88
CA ILE A 50 7.60 7.16 4.21
C ILE A 50 8.76 8.00 3.67
N GLN A 51 9.65 8.43 4.58
CA GLN A 51 10.69 9.42 4.27
C GLN A 51 12.05 8.80 3.90
N SER A 52 12.23 7.49 4.06
CA SER A 52 13.48 6.81 3.66
C SER A 52 13.28 5.31 3.43
N TRP A 53 14.21 4.71 2.70
CA TRP A 53 14.25 3.27 2.47
C TRP A 53 14.39 2.47 3.78
N GLU A 54 15.28 2.92 4.67
CA GLU A 54 15.53 2.28 5.96
C GLU A 54 14.29 2.36 6.87
N ALA A 55 13.52 3.45 6.78
CA ALA A 55 12.26 3.56 7.50
C ALA A 55 11.22 2.57 6.96
N ALA A 56 11.15 2.39 5.64
CA ALA A 56 10.26 1.42 5.00
C ALA A 56 10.53 -0.01 5.48
N GLU A 57 11.81 -0.43 5.46
CA GLU A 57 12.20 -1.76 5.91
C GLU A 57 11.87 -2.01 7.39
N LYS A 58 12.24 -1.07 8.27
CA LYS A 58 11.96 -1.19 9.71
C LYS A 58 10.48 -1.28 10.02
N VAL A 59 9.67 -0.42 9.37
CA VAL A 59 8.22 -0.43 9.55
C VAL A 59 7.63 -1.73 9.03
N LEU A 60 8.08 -2.23 7.88
CA LEU A 60 7.60 -3.51 7.34
C LEU A 60 7.84 -4.66 8.31
N ASP A 61 9.06 -4.76 8.85
CA ASP A 61 9.42 -5.85 9.76
C ASP A 61 8.59 -5.81 11.04
N GLU A 62 8.39 -4.63 11.62
CA GLU A 62 7.53 -4.47 12.80
C GLU A 62 6.07 -4.79 12.50
N LEU A 63 5.53 -4.32 11.37
CA LEU A 63 4.15 -4.60 10.97
C LEU A 63 3.91 -6.10 10.76
N LEU A 64 4.80 -6.78 10.03
CA LEU A 64 4.67 -8.23 9.80
C LEU A 64 4.77 -9.02 11.11
N LYS A 65 5.66 -8.62 12.01
CA LYS A 65 5.79 -9.25 13.33
C LYS A 65 4.55 -9.06 14.19
N VAL A 66 4.06 -7.83 14.33
CA VAL A 66 2.88 -7.52 15.16
C VAL A 66 1.61 -8.15 14.59
N HIS A 67 1.49 -8.22 13.26
CA HIS A 67 0.32 -8.76 12.57
C HIS A 67 0.48 -10.22 12.10
N ALA A 68 1.52 -10.93 12.53
CA ALA A 68 1.80 -12.31 12.08
C ALA A 68 0.58 -13.25 12.19
N ARG A 69 -0.23 -13.09 13.24
CA ARG A 69 -1.47 -13.86 13.43
C ARG A 69 -2.51 -13.62 12.32
N TYR A 70 -2.57 -12.41 11.78
CA TYR A 70 -3.55 -11.98 10.77
C TYR A 70 -3.01 -12.10 9.34
N LEU A 71 -1.70 -12.24 9.19
CA LEU A 71 -0.99 -12.33 7.91
C LEU A 71 -0.23 -13.65 7.79
N PRO A 72 -0.88 -14.82 7.94
CA PRO A 72 -0.21 -16.13 7.93
C PRO A 72 0.57 -16.42 6.64
N GLN A 73 0.18 -15.80 5.52
CA GLN A 73 0.85 -15.92 4.22
C GLN A 73 2.26 -15.31 4.17
N PHE A 74 2.65 -14.49 5.16
CA PHE A 74 4.01 -13.95 5.28
C PHE A 74 4.90 -14.76 6.25
N ALA A 75 4.37 -15.84 6.84
CA ALA A 75 5.08 -16.64 7.85
C ALA A 75 5.91 -17.80 7.26
N THR A 76 6.08 -17.85 5.93
CA THR A 76 6.82 -18.91 5.21
C THR A 76 8.18 -18.42 4.76
#